data_AF-A0A540NE02-F1
#
_entry.id   AF-A0A540NE02-F1
#
_cell.length_a   1.000
_cell.length_b   1.000
_cell.length_c   1.000
_cell.angle_alpha   90.00
_cell.angle_beta   90.00
_cell.angle_gamma   90.00
#
_symmetry.space_group_name_H-M   'P 1'
#
loop_
_entity.id
_entity.type
_entity.pdbx_description
1 polymer ?
#
loop_
_entity_poly.entity_id
_entity_poly.type
_entity_poly.pdbx_seq_one_letter_code
_entity_poly.pdbx_strand_id
1 'polypeptide(L)'
;MRSSNTNSTKLPRWSEIPPELLQLLLEKLPSYFVHTLRFKAVCPSWNHAAKSYVSGPSYTPLPQSPWLMLPAQRRKKRLPSDPDVEEEGCFFSLAEEKVYRIKRNVFRGLRDDFYWSQCVGSSHGWLAIWNPKAGEIFKEIIYLANPICGESRTLPPLHVPFISKVVLSCNPSRNHNFVVVVASHGGGVGRLAFYKHGGGNTAWTKLDFVREHKYCEIAFHNCHLFALCSDHSASHGGGVGRLAFYKHGGGNTAWTKLDFVREHKYCEIVFHNCHLFALCSDHSVHVWDFGETYNHPKKTMELQPLMAQMVYGDGDGIRHRLVESMGEILLVEHGPLLYPSWDEISVPFYVYKLNFDAKRWEKVDSLGDRAIFLVENLSAMSLSTHKLPELEENSIYFTAEVSDSVRDERSCDFFEFHLGVYNLETKVVKSLYKSGLPGNRNDNSEPVWIVPNPQ
;
A
#
# COMPACT_ATOMS: atom_id res chain seq x y z
N MET A 1 -44.63 -44.16 -36.15
CA MET A 1 -44.35 -42.71 -36.03
C MET A 1 -45.06 -42.17 -34.80
N ARG A 2 -44.38 -42.09 -33.66
CA ARG A 2 -44.84 -41.31 -32.49
C ARG A 2 -43.87 -40.15 -32.34
N SER A 3 -44.34 -38.96 -32.69
CA SER A 3 -43.65 -37.70 -32.45
C SER A 3 -43.73 -37.40 -30.95
N SER A 4 -42.61 -37.51 -30.24
CA SER A 4 -42.48 -37.02 -28.88
C SER A 4 -42.15 -35.53 -28.92
N ASN A 5 -43.17 -34.69 -28.84
CA ASN A 5 -43.04 -33.26 -28.54
C ASN A 5 -42.56 -33.13 -27.09
N THR A 6 -41.24 -32.96 -26.92
CA THR A 6 -40.67 -32.47 -25.66
C THR A 6 -40.54 -30.97 -25.80
N ASN A 7 -41.55 -30.22 -25.32
CA ASN A 7 -41.41 -28.80 -25.03
C ASN A 7 -40.45 -28.65 -23.85
N SER A 8 -39.15 -28.78 -24.13
CA SER A 8 -38.10 -28.25 -23.27
C SER A 8 -38.25 -26.74 -23.29
N THR A 9 -38.77 -26.17 -22.20
CA THR A 9 -38.66 -24.74 -21.92
C THR A 9 -37.17 -24.40 -21.92
N LYS A 10 -36.65 -23.92 -23.05
CA LYS A 10 -35.27 -23.46 -23.20
C LYS A 10 -35.01 -22.45 -22.10
N LEU A 11 -34.17 -22.82 -21.14
CA LEU A 11 -33.58 -21.86 -20.21
C LEU A 11 -32.98 -20.72 -21.04
N PRO A 12 -33.24 -19.44 -20.68
CA PRO A 12 -32.66 -18.31 -21.40
C PRO A 12 -31.14 -18.45 -21.37
N ARG A 13 -30.52 -18.43 -22.55
CA ARG A 13 -29.06 -18.54 -22.67
C ARG A 13 -28.45 -17.18 -22.35
N TRP A 14 -27.78 -17.09 -21.20
CA TRP A 14 -27.07 -15.88 -20.78
C TRP A 14 -26.07 -15.35 -21.83
N SER A 15 -25.58 -16.21 -22.74
CA SER A 15 -24.72 -15.83 -23.87
C SER A 15 -25.41 -15.03 -24.97
N GLU A 16 -26.76 -15.04 -25.04
CA GLU A 16 -27.55 -14.42 -26.11
C GLU A 16 -28.03 -12.99 -25.74
N ILE A 17 -27.65 -12.47 -24.57
CA ILE A 17 -27.97 -11.10 -24.17
C ILE A 17 -27.14 -10.12 -25.03
N PRO A 18 -27.77 -9.12 -25.66
CA PRO A 18 -27.09 -8.09 -26.43
C PRO A 18 -26.03 -7.32 -25.62
N PRO A 19 -24.87 -6.98 -26.22
CA PRO A 19 -23.81 -6.22 -25.56
C PRO A 19 -24.27 -4.90 -24.94
N GLU A 20 -25.25 -4.23 -25.54
CA GLU A 20 -25.81 -2.97 -25.06
C GLU A 20 -26.53 -3.15 -23.72
N LEU A 21 -27.26 -4.25 -23.56
CA LEU A 21 -27.90 -4.60 -22.28
C LEU A 21 -26.87 -5.03 -21.24
N LEU A 22 -25.83 -5.76 -21.65
CA LEU A 22 -24.71 -6.13 -20.78
C LEU A 22 -23.96 -4.89 -20.26
N GLN A 23 -23.79 -3.88 -21.10
CA GLN A 23 -23.22 -2.61 -20.72
C GLN A 23 -24.11 -1.84 -19.73
N LEU A 24 -25.42 -1.76 -20.00
CA LEU A 24 -26.37 -1.14 -19.06
C LEU A 24 -26.39 -1.86 -17.71
N LEU A 25 -26.28 -3.19 -17.70
CA LEU A 25 -26.15 -3.97 -16.46
C LEU A 25 -24.87 -3.60 -15.71
N LEU A 26 -23.72 -3.49 -16.40
CA LEU A 26 -22.46 -3.05 -15.80
C LEU A 26 -22.55 -1.63 -15.22
N GLU A 27 -23.24 -0.71 -15.90
CA GLU A 27 -23.49 0.66 -15.42
C GLU A 27 -24.39 0.72 -14.18
N LYS A 28 -25.25 -0.28 -13.98
CA LYS A 28 -26.21 -0.36 -12.87
C LYS A 28 -25.73 -1.22 -11.71
N LEU A 29 -24.72 -2.07 -11.91
CA LEU A 29 -24.14 -2.85 -10.84
C LEU A 29 -23.55 -1.90 -9.80
N PRO A 30 -23.68 -2.21 -8.49
CA PRO A 30 -22.96 -1.48 -7.47
C PRO A 30 -21.48 -1.40 -7.86
N SER A 31 -20.88 -0.24 -7.64
CA SER A 31 -19.58 0.19 -8.13
C SER A 31 -18.38 -0.66 -7.66
N TYR A 32 -18.62 -1.84 -7.12
CA TYR A 32 -17.62 -2.75 -6.62
C TYR A 32 -17.06 -3.60 -7.75
N PHE A 33 -15.74 -3.55 -7.87
CA PHE A 33 -14.95 -4.39 -8.74
C PHE A 33 -15.29 -5.89 -8.62
N VAL A 34 -15.65 -6.38 -7.42
CA VAL A 34 -16.08 -7.78 -7.23
C VAL A 34 -17.24 -8.14 -8.16
N HIS A 35 -18.19 -7.23 -8.35
CA HIS A 35 -19.31 -7.45 -9.27
C HIS A 35 -18.83 -7.52 -10.70
N THR A 36 -17.87 -6.69 -11.11
CA THR A 36 -17.23 -6.79 -12.44
C THR A 36 -16.53 -8.13 -12.63
N LEU A 37 -15.85 -8.68 -11.61
CA LEU A 37 -15.27 -10.02 -11.68
C LEU A 37 -16.33 -11.10 -11.87
N ARG A 38 -17.37 -11.07 -11.04
CA ARG A 38 -18.49 -12.02 -11.12
C ARG A 38 -19.18 -11.93 -12.48
N PHE A 39 -19.35 -10.73 -13.00
CA PHE A 39 -19.87 -10.47 -14.35
C PHE A 39 -19.00 -11.11 -15.43
N LYS A 40 -17.68 -10.88 -15.38
CA LYS A 40 -16.70 -11.49 -16.31
C LYS A 40 -16.68 -13.03 -16.23
N ALA A 41 -17.06 -13.60 -15.09
CA ALA A 41 -17.05 -15.04 -14.86
C ALA A 41 -18.30 -15.77 -15.39
N VAL A 42 -19.36 -15.07 -15.80
CA VAL A 42 -20.62 -15.69 -16.27
C VAL A 42 -20.41 -16.52 -17.53
N CYS A 43 -19.90 -15.91 -18.61
CA CYS A 43 -19.55 -16.59 -19.86
C CYS A 43 -18.63 -15.71 -20.73
N PRO A 44 -18.05 -16.24 -21.83
CA PRO A 44 -17.17 -15.47 -22.71
C PRO A 44 -17.78 -14.19 -23.27
N SER A 45 -19.09 -14.18 -23.58
CA SER A 45 -19.80 -12.99 -24.09
C SER A 45 -19.82 -11.85 -23.05
N TRP A 46 -20.15 -12.17 -21.79
CA TRP A 46 -20.13 -11.20 -20.68
C TRP A 46 -18.72 -10.71 -20.36
N ASN A 47 -17.73 -11.61 -20.41
CA ASN A 47 -16.32 -11.24 -20.25
C ASN A 47 -15.90 -10.21 -21.32
N HIS A 48 -16.26 -10.49 -22.58
CA HIS A 48 -15.97 -9.58 -23.69
C HIS A 48 -16.66 -8.23 -23.51
N ALA A 49 -17.96 -8.21 -23.20
CA ALA A 49 -18.71 -6.98 -22.95
C ALA A 49 -18.08 -6.14 -21.81
N ALA A 50 -17.70 -6.78 -20.71
CA ALA A 50 -17.05 -6.08 -19.60
C ALA A 50 -15.66 -5.54 -19.95
N LYS A 51 -14.86 -6.27 -20.73
CA LYS A 51 -13.56 -5.77 -21.21
C LYS A 51 -13.76 -4.57 -22.14
N SER A 52 -14.67 -4.67 -23.09
CA SER A 52 -14.99 -3.58 -24.02
C SER A 52 -15.49 -2.32 -23.30
N TYR A 53 -16.35 -2.50 -22.28
CA TYR A 53 -16.81 -1.39 -21.45
C TYR A 53 -15.67 -0.72 -20.67
N VAL A 54 -14.86 -1.50 -19.96
CA VAL A 54 -13.74 -0.99 -19.14
C VAL A 54 -12.65 -0.33 -19.99
N SER A 55 -12.43 -0.79 -21.22
CA SER A 55 -11.49 -0.19 -22.17
C SER A 55 -12.07 1.00 -22.95
N GLY A 56 -13.36 1.31 -22.77
CA GLY A 56 -14.04 2.39 -23.48
C GLY A 56 -13.60 3.79 -23.03
N PRO A 57 -13.64 4.80 -23.92
CA PRO A 57 -13.19 6.17 -23.61
C PRO A 57 -14.08 6.89 -22.59
N SER A 58 -15.34 6.47 -22.44
CA SER A 58 -16.30 7.02 -21.46
C SER A 58 -16.22 6.35 -20.09
N TYR A 59 -15.44 5.27 -19.94
CA TYR A 59 -15.37 4.56 -18.66
C TYR A 59 -14.52 5.34 -17.66
N THR A 60 -15.17 5.79 -16.59
CA THR A 60 -14.50 6.35 -15.42
C THR A 60 -14.49 5.27 -14.34
N PRO A 61 -13.31 4.84 -13.85
CA PRO A 61 -13.26 3.85 -12.80
C PRO A 61 -13.82 4.50 -11.54
N LEU A 62 -14.93 3.95 -11.04
CA LEU A 62 -15.49 4.38 -9.77
C LEU A 62 -14.51 4.04 -8.64
N PRO A 63 -14.48 4.84 -7.56
CA PRO A 63 -13.70 4.51 -6.37
C PRO A 63 -13.96 3.07 -5.93
N GLN A 64 -12.92 2.39 -5.48
CA GLN A 64 -13.01 0.99 -5.05
C GLN A 64 -12.72 0.89 -3.57
N SER A 65 -13.51 0.08 -2.86
CA SER A 65 -13.19 -0.32 -1.49
C SER A 65 -11.81 -0.97 -1.43
N PRO A 66 -10.96 -0.60 -0.48
CA PRO A 66 -9.69 -1.27 -0.25
C PRO A 66 -9.86 -2.74 0.08
N TRP A 67 -8.86 -3.52 -0.32
CA TRP A 67 -8.67 -4.90 0.12
C TRP A 67 -7.39 -4.96 0.93
N LEU A 68 -7.40 -5.76 2.00
CA LEU A 68 -6.18 -6.04 2.77
C LEU A 68 -5.61 -7.36 2.28
N MET A 69 -4.39 -7.33 1.73
CA MET A 69 -3.64 -8.56 1.49
C MET A 69 -3.24 -9.15 2.83
N LEU A 70 -3.63 -10.40 3.09
CA LEU A 70 -3.34 -11.09 4.34
C LEU A 70 -2.01 -11.85 4.21
N PRO A 71 -1.20 -11.91 5.29
CA PRO A 71 -0.05 -12.80 5.40
C PRO A 71 -0.39 -14.24 4.99
N ALA A 72 0.54 -14.94 4.35
CA ALA A 72 0.30 -16.31 3.92
C ALA A 72 0.17 -17.24 5.15
N GLN A 73 -1.02 -17.80 5.36
CA GLN A 73 -1.23 -18.74 6.46
C GLN A 73 -0.68 -20.12 6.10
N ARG A 74 0.37 -20.56 6.80
CA ARG A 74 0.82 -21.96 6.73
C ARG A 74 -0.05 -22.85 7.62
N ARG A 75 -0.56 -23.96 7.08
CA ARG A 75 -0.96 -25.10 7.91
C ARG A 75 0.30 -25.78 8.46
N LYS A 76 0.31 -26.12 9.75
CA LYS A 76 1.45 -26.78 10.44
C LYS A 76 1.89 -28.07 9.72
N LYS A 77 3.22 -28.26 9.64
CA LYS A 77 3.99 -29.45 9.21
C LYS A 77 3.40 -30.24 8.03
N ARG A 78 3.96 -30.00 6.83
CA ARG A 78 3.85 -30.92 5.69
C ARG A 78 4.28 -32.33 6.11
N LEU A 79 3.39 -33.32 5.96
CA LEU A 79 3.86 -34.70 5.76
C LEU A 79 4.32 -34.82 4.30
N PRO A 80 5.37 -35.60 4.00
CA PRO A 80 5.90 -35.77 2.63
C PRO A 80 4.89 -36.30 1.60
N SER A 81 3.69 -36.71 2.03
CA SER A 81 2.63 -37.30 1.23
C SER A 81 1.48 -36.33 0.89
N ASP A 82 1.50 -35.09 1.37
CA ASP A 82 0.44 -34.12 1.06
C ASP A 82 0.63 -33.60 -0.38
N PRO A 83 -0.36 -33.69 -1.29
CA PRO A 83 -0.25 -33.12 -2.63
C PRO A 83 0.13 -31.64 -2.57
N ASP A 84 0.85 -31.14 -3.59
CA ASP A 84 1.21 -29.73 -3.71
C ASP A 84 -0.03 -28.84 -3.66
N VAL A 85 -0.40 -28.38 -2.46
CA VAL A 85 -1.46 -27.40 -2.30
C VAL A 85 -0.88 -26.07 -2.78
N GLU A 86 -1.34 -25.61 -3.94
CA GLU A 86 -1.06 -24.27 -4.45
C GLU A 86 -1.32 -23.25 -3.33
N GLU A 87 -0.29 -22.60 -2.80
CA GLU A 87 -0.51 -21.56 -1.77
C GLU A 87 -1.22 -20.37 -2.43
N GLU A 88 -2.43 -20.05 -1.98
CA GLU A 88 -3.27 -19.00 -2.55
C GLU A 88 -3.07 -17.67 -1.80
N GLY A 89 -3.01 -16.56 -2.52
CA GLY A 89 -3.01 -15.22 -1.92
C GLY A 89 -4.38 -14.92 -1.32
N CYS A 90 -4.42 -14.58 -0.04
CA CYS A 90 -5.66 -14.27 0.68
C CYS A 90 -5.83 -12.75 0.78
N PHE A 91 -7.03 -12.27 0.46
CA PHE A 91 -7.36 -10.86 0.54
C PHE A 91 -8.67 -10.67 1.31
N PHE A 92 -8.68 -9.80 2.30
CA PHE A 92 -9.90 -9.41 2.99
C PHE A 92 -10.54 -8.21 2.26
N SER A 93 -11.76 -8.37 1.79
CA SER A 93 -12.56 -7.31 1.19
C SER A 93 -13.40 -6.64 2.27
N LEU A 94 -13.21 -5.33 2.48
CA LEU A 94 -14.01 -4.56 3.43
C LEU A 94 -15.47 -4.49 3.03
N ALA A 95 -15.76 -4.17 1.76
CA ALA A 95 -17.12 -4.04 1.24
C ALA A 95 -18.03 -5.26 1.46
N GLU A 96 -17.45 -6.47 1.46
CA GLU A 96 -18.22 -7.69 1.67
C GLU A 96 -17.90 -8.41 2.98
N GLU A 97 -16.97 -7.88 3.79
CA GLU A 97 -16.41 -8.51 4.99
C GLU A 97 -16.03 -9.99 4.76
N LYS A 98 -15.39 -10.26 3.61
CA LYS A 98 -15.07 -11.63 3.15
C LYS A 98 -13.61 -11.78 2.77
N VAL A 99 -13.07 -12.94 3.10
CA VAL A 99 -11.75 -13.37 2.61
C VAL A 99 -11.90 -14.02 1.24
N TYR A 100 -11.28 -13.41 0.26
CA TYR A 100 -11.12 -13.92 -1.10
C TYR A 100 -9.79 -14.66 -1.22
N ARG A 101 -9.84 -15.85 -1.82
CA ARG A 101 -8.65 -16.62 -2.18
C ARG A 101 -8.44 -16.47 -3.67
N ILE A 102 -7.40 -15.74 -4.05
CA ILE A 102 -7.04 -15.55 -5.45
C ILE A 102 -5.98 -16.58 -5.79
N LYS A 103 -6.32 -17.47 -6.73
CA LYS A 103 -5.40 -18.51 -7.21
C LYS A 103 -4.11 -17.85 -7.67
N ARG A 104 -2.98 -18.43 -7.25
CA ARG A 104 -1.59 -17.92 -7.43
C ARG A 104 -1.14 -17.74 -8.88
N ASN A 105 -2.03 -17.95 -9.85
CA ASN A 105 -1.77 -17.80 -11.28
C ASN A 105 -1.37 -16.36 -11.68
N VAL A 106 -1.71 -15.35 -10.87
CA VAL A 106 -1.22 -13.97 -11.05
C VAL A 106 0.29 -13.86 -10.77
N PHE A 107 0.85 -14.82 -10.05
CA PHE A 107 2.26 -14.92 -9.73
C PHE A 107 2.96 -16.02 -10.54
N ARG A 108 2.42 -16.36 -11.72
CA ARG A 108 3.00 -17.33 -12.67
C ARG A 108 4.43 -16.91 -13.05
N GLY A 109 5.40 -17.44 -12.32
CA GLY A 109 6.82 -17.08 -12.41
C GLY A 109 7.58 -17.38 -11.12
N LEU A 110 6.88 -17.37 -9.98
CA LEU A 110 7.41 -17.71 -8.67
C LEU A 110 7.31 -19.21 -8.36
N ARG A 111 7.88 -20.08 -9.21
CA ARG A 111 7.99 -21.53 -8.90
C ARG A 111 9.11 -21.78 -7.88
N ASP A 112 8.85 -22.69 -6.96
CA ASP A 112 9.74 -23.35 -5.98
C ASP A 112 10.43 -22.50 -4.88
N ASP A 113 10.69 -21.20 -5.08
CA ASP A 113 11.41 -20.34 -4.11
C ASP A 113 10.54 -19.24 -3.46
N PHE A 114 9.26 -19.51 -3.17
CA PHE A 114 8.35 -18.48 -2.64
C PHE A 114 8.58 -18.15 -1.16
N TYR A 115 9.34 -18.98 -0.43
CA TYR A 115 9.59 -18.82 1.01
C TYR A 115 10.08 -17.41 1.40
N TRP A 116 10.73 -16.70 0.46
CA TRP A 116 11.32 -15.40 0.72
C TRP A 116 10.65 -14.23 -0.01
N SER A 117 9.50 -14.44 -0.65
CA SER A 117 8.83 -13.37 -1.41
C SER A 117 8.15 -12.36 -0.48
N GLN A 118 8.41 -11.07 -0.68
CA GLN A 118 7.84 -9.98 0.10
C GLN A 118 7.16 -8.93 -0.78
N CYS A 119 5.98 -8.45 -0.37
CA CYS A 119 5.39 -7.26 -0.97
C CYS A 119 6.14 -6.02 -0.46
N VAL A 120 6.73 -5.28 -1.40
CA VAL A 120 7.59 -4.11 -1.13
C VAL A 120 6.95 -2.81 -1.62
N GLY A 121 5.68 -2.84 -2.01
CA GLY A 121 4.94 -1.65 -2.40
C GLY A 121 3.62 -1.96 -3.10
N SER A 122 2.70 -1.00 -3.03
CA SER A 122 1.48 -0.97 -3.82
C SER A 122 1.34 0.39 -4.51
N SER A 123 0.94 0.39 -5.78
CA SER A 123 0.69 1.62 -6.54
C SER A 123 -0.35 1.36 -7.63
N HIS A 124 -1.37 2.20 -7.71
CA HIS A 124 -2.40 2.16 -8.78
C HIS A 124 -3.11 0.80 -8.95
N GLY A 125 -3.31 0.04 -7.87
CA GLY A 125 -3.92 -1.30 -7.92
C GLY A 125 -2.96 -2.43 -8.31
N TRP A 126 -1.66 -2.14 -8.43
CA TRP A 126 -0.61 -3.11 -8.64
C TRP A 126 0.20 -3.32 -7.34
N LEU A 127 0.68 -4.55 -7.15
CA LEU A 127 1.60 -4.95 -6.09
C LEU A 127 2.99 -5.13 -6.68
N ALA A 128 3.99 -4.62 -5.99
CA ALA A 128 5.39 -4.94 -6.24
C ALA A 128 5.82 -6.03 -5.27
N ILE A 129 6.23 -7.18 -5.81
CA ILE A 129 6.67 -8.33 -5.03
C ILE A 129 8.14 -8.58 -5.36
N TRP A 130 8.96 -8.50 -4.33
CA TRP A 130 10.36 -8.85 -4.37
C TRP A 130 10.51 -10.34 -4.01
N ASN A 131 11.29 -11.08 -4.80
CA ASN A 131 11.73 -12.42 -4.44
C ASN A 131 13.27 -12.50 -4.54
N PRO A 132 13.99 -12.79 -3.44
CA PRO A 132 15.39 -13.18 -3.50
C PRO A 132 15.48 -14.63 -3.99
N LYS A 133 15.93 -14.85 -5.23
CA LYS A 133 16.14 -16.21 -5.76
C LYS A 133 17.13 -16.97 -4.87
N ALA A 134 16.72 -18.13 -4.35
CA ALA A 134 17.59 -18.98 -3.56
C ALA A 134 18.66 -19.61 -4.47
N GLY A 135 19.94 -19.33 -4.18
CA GLY A 135 21.07 -20.03 -4.83
C GLY A 135 21.91 -19.20 -5.82
N GLU A 136 21.46 -18.02 -6.27
CA GLU A 136 22.30 -17.08 -7.01
C GLU A 136 22.43 -15.77 -6.23
N ILE A 137 23.62 -15.51 -5.68
CA ILE A 137 23.90 -14.30 -4.89
C ILE A 137 23.64 -13.06 -5.78
N PHE A 138 22.80 -12.14 -5.30
CA PHE A 138 22.50 -10.83 -5.90
C PHE A 138 21.66 -10.80 -7.19
N LYS A 139 20.86 -11.83 -7.53
CA LYS A 139 19.84 -11.70 -8.60
C LYS A 139 18.45 -11.59 -8.01
N GLU A 140 18.07 -10.38 -7.60
CA GLU A 140 16.72 -10.08 -7.13
C GLU A 140 15.77 -9.84 -8.31
N ILE A 141 14.59 -10.46 -8.26
CA ILE A 141 13.54 -10.24 -9.26
C ILE A 141 12.37 -9.52 -8.59
N ILE A 142 11.91 -8.47 -9.26
CA ILE A 142 10.70 -7.74 -8.89
C ILE A 142 9.60 -8.15 -9.86
N TYR A 143 8.48 -8.59 -9.30
CA TYR A 143 7.26 -8.91 -10.01
C TYR A 143 6.24 -7.81 -9.74
N LEU A 144 5.74 -7.19 -10.79
CA LEU A 144 4.55 -6.36 -10.71
C LEU A 144 3.35 -7.26 -10.96
N ALA A 145 2.40 -7.29 -10.05
CA ALA A 145 1.23 -8.13 -10.13
C ALA A 145 -0.02 -7.30 -9.84
N ASN A 146 -0.99 -7.37 -10.74
CA ASN A 146 -2.33 -6.90 -10.47
C ASN A 146 -3.16 -8.12 -10.04
N PRO A 147 -3.44 -8.31 -8.73
CA PRO A 147 -4.16 -9.49 -8.22
C PRO A 147 -5.57 -9.63 -8.81
N ILE A 148 -6.06 -8.58 -9.46
CA ILE A 148 -7.44 -8.35 -9.80
C ILE A 148 -7.72 -8.67 -11.27
N CYS A 149 -6.97 -8.06 -12.20
CA CYS A 149 -7.06 -8.44 -13.61
C CYS A 149 -6.23 -9.70 -13.94
N GLY A 150 -5.36 -10.11 -13.01
CA GLY A 150 -4.45 -11.23 -13.20
C GLY A 150 -3.26 -10.91 -14.11
N GLU A 151 -3.09 -9.66 -14.53
CA GLU A 151 -1.90 -9.23 -15.24
C GLU A 151 -0.70 -9.24 -14.32
N SER A 152 0.43 -9.67 -14.88
CA SER A 152 1.70 -9.72 -14.17
C SER A 152 2.83 -9.36 -15.12
N ARG A 153 3.86 -8.70 -14.60
CA ARG A 153 5.05 -8.32 -15.33
C ARG A 153 6.28 -8.61 -14.49
N THR A 154 7.22 -9.33 -15.07
CA THR A 154 8.53 -9.57 -14.46
C THR A 154 9.48 -8.46 -14.90
N LEU A 155 10.06 -7.74 -13.95
CA LEU A 155 11.08 -6.74 -14.24
C LEU A 155 12.45 -7.41 -14.44
N PRO A 156 13.40 -6.76 -15.14
CA PRO A 156 14.77 -7.27 -15.25
C PRO A 156 15.40 -7.46 -13.87
N PRO A 157 16.34 -8.42 -13.71
CA PRO A 157 17.04 -8.60 -12.44
C PRO A 157 17.73 -7.32 -11.99
N LEU A 158 17.48 -6.92 -10.76
CA LEU A 158 18.21 -5.85 -10.08
C LEU A 158 19.19 -6.52 -9.12
N HIS A 159 20.43 -6.04 -9.04
CA HIS A 159 21.44 -6.58 -8.12
C HIS A 159 21.57 -5.65 -6.91
N VAL A 160 20.78 -5.88 -5.87
CA VAL A 160 20.71 -5.10 -4.63
C VAL A 160 20.43 -5.99 -3.40
N PRO A 161 21.16 -5.82 -2.29
CA PRO A 161 21.09 -6.72 -1.14
C PRO A 161 19.72 -6.82 -0.44
N PHE A 162 18.93 -5.75 -0.42
CA PHE A 162 17.58 -5.73 0.15
C PHE A 162 16.77 -4.60 -0.46
N ILE A 163 15.48 -4.82 -0.74
CA ILE A 163 14.56 -3.81 -1.25
C ILE A 163 13.62 -3.36 -0.13
N SER A 164 13.60 -2.06 0.17
CA SER A 164 12.75 -1.50 1.23
C SER A 164 11.42 -0.95 0.71
N LYS A 165 11.39 -0.35 -0.48
CA LYS A 165 10.17 0.23 -1.06
C LYS A 165 10.23 0.27 -2.58
N VAL A 166 9.09 0.04 -3.23
CA VAL A 166 8.91 0.19 -4.67
C VAL A 166 7.67 1.04 -4.94
N VAL A 167 7.82 2.04 -5.82
CA VAL A 167 6.70 2.88 -6.28
C VAL A 167 6.64 2.93 -7.79
N LEU A 168 5.43 3.03 -8.33
CA LEU A 168 5.16 3.15 -9.76
C LEU A 168 4.77 4.58 -10.10
N SER A 169 5.16 5.05 -11.28
CA SER A 169 4.79 6.40 -11.74
C SER A 169 3.34 6.53 -12.18
N CYS A 170 2.72 5.44 -12.62
CA CYS A 170 1.36 5.38 -13.16
C CYS A 170 0.89 3.92 -13.25
N ASN A 171 -0.39 3.70 -13.61
CA ASN A 171 -0.95 2.36 -13.83
C ASN A 171 -0.29 1.67 -15.06
N PRO A 172 0.45 0.56 -14.88
CA PRO A 172 1.06 -0.21 -15.97
C PRO A 172 0.09 -0.73 -17.04
N SER A 173 -1.19 -0.90 -16.74
CA SER A 173 -2.22 -1.33 -17.71
C SER A 173 -2.64 -0.20 -18.66
N ARG A 174 -2.47 1.07 -18.26
CA ARG A 174 -2.87 2.24 -19.08
C ARG A 174 -1.72 2.87 -19.83
N ASN A 175 -0.52 2.82 -19.27
CA ASN A 175 0.64 3.48 -19.84
C ASN A 175 1.79 2.49 -19.89
N HIS A 176 2.16 2.06 -21.11
CA HIS A 176 3.29 1.16 -21.34
C HIS A 176 4.66 1.83 -21.12
N ASN A 177 4.68 3.15 -20.95
CA ASN A 177 5.86 3.98 -20.67
C ASN A 177 5.88 4.44 -19.21
N PHE A 178 5.76 3.49 -18.29
CA PHE A 178 5.83 3.76 -16.85
C PHE A 178 7.26 3.63 -16.31
N VAL A 179 7.49 4.26 -15.17
CA VAL A 179 8.74 4.21 -14.41
C VAL A 179 8.49 3.46 -13.11
N VAL A 180 9.42 2.56 -12.78
CA VAL A 180 9.52 1.88 -11.49
C VAL A 180 10.70 2.46 -10.75
N VAL A 181 10.48 2.86 -9.49
CA VAL A 181 11.54 3.33 -8.61
C VAL A 181 11.67 2.38 -7.44
N VAL A 182 12.91 1.96 -7.16
CA VAL A 182 13.25 1.02 -6.11
C VAL A 182 14.17 1.70 -5.11
N ALA A 183 13.77 1.73 -3.84
CA ALA A 183 14.64 2.00 -2.71
C ALA A 183 15.17 0.68 -2.15
N SER A 184 16.48 0.62 -1.93
CA SER A 184 17.18 -0.58 -1.47
C SER A 184 18.27 -0.21 -0.48
N HIS A 185 18.71 -1.16 0.34
CA HIS A 185 19.81 -0.94 1.30
C HIS A 185 20.67 -2.18 1.50
N GLY A 186 21.98 -2.00 1.68
CA GLY A 186 22.85 -3.02 2.25
C GLY A 186 24.32 -2.60 2.33
N GLY A 187 25.06 -3.26 3.21
CA GLY A 187 26.43 -2.86 3.56
C GLY A 187 26.52 -1.43 4.10
N GLY A 188 25.46 -0.93 4.75
CA GLY A 188 25.38 0.45 5.25
C GLY A 188 25.08 1.51 4.18
N VAL A 189 24.77 1.12 2.93
CA VAL A 189 24.49 2.06 1.84
C VAL A 189 23.11 1.78 1.26
N GLY A 190 22.28 2.81 1.24
CA GLY A 190 21.03 2.88 0.51
C GLY A 190 21.25 3.25 -0.95
N ARG A 191 20.47 2.66 -1.84
CA ARG A 191 20.54 2.89 -3.29
C ARG A 191 19.14 3.11 -3.85
N LEU A 192 19.05 4.00 -4.84
CA LEU A 192 17.86 4.16 -5.67
C LEU A 192 18.13 3.62 -7.06
N ALA A 193 17.17 2.90 -7.62
CA ALA A 193 17.24 2.40 -8.98
C ALA A 193 15.94 2.70 -9.74
N PHE A 194 16.09 3.00 -11.02
CA PHE A 194 15.00 3.32 -11.94
C PHE A 194 14.94 2.29 -13.03
N TYR A 195 13.73 1.87 -13.36
CA TYR A 195 13.46 1.10 -14.55
C TYR A 195 12.38 1.80 -15.35
N LYS A 196 12.68 2.11 -16.61
CA LYS A 196 11.72 2.68 -17.55
C LYS A 196 11.22 1.58 -18.46
N HIS A 197 9.96 1.21 -18.31
CA HIS A 197 9.31 0.31 -19.25
C HIS A 197 9.03 1.06 -20.57
N GLY A 198 9.16 0.37 -21.71
CA GLY A 198 8.72 0.87 -23.02
C GLY A 198 9.65 1.89 -23.68
N GLY A 199 10.67 2.37 -22.97
CA GLY A 199 11.59 3.39 -23.43
C GLY A 199 12.92 2.89 -23.96
N GLY A 200 12.96 1.90 -24.87
CA GLY A 200 14.15 1.44 -25.63
C GLY A 200 15.32 0.84 -24.83
N ASN A 201 15.70 1.45 -23.71
CA ASN A 201 16.63 0.95 -22.72
C ASN A 201 15.89 0.11 -21.67
N THR A 202 16.22 -1.18 -21.61
CA THR A 202 15.60 -2.14 -20.69
C THR A 202 16.43 -2.38 -19.43
N ALA A 203 17.50 -1.60 -19.20
CA ALA A 203 18.38 -1.76 -18.04
C ALA A 203 17.98 -0.84 -16.87
N TRP A 204 18.30 -1.27 -15.65
CA TRP A 204 18.19 -0.44 -14.45
C TRP A 204 19.18 0.72 -14.49
N THR A 205 18.69 1.94 -14.29
CA THR A 205 19.54 3.10 -14.00
C THR A 205 19.70 3.23 -12.50
N LYS A 206 20.89 2.90 -11.99
CA LYS A 206 21.22 3.11 -10.57
C LYS A 206 21.56 4.58 -10.37
N LEU A 207 20.88 5.23 -9.43
CA LEU A 207 21.27 6.55 -8.97
C LEU A 207 22.18 6.38 -7.78
N ASP A 208 23.48 6.63 -8.00
CA ASP A 208 24.44 6.77 -6.92
C ASP A 208 24.17 8.12 -6.25
N PHE A 209 23.46 8.08 -5.13
CA PHE A 209 23.53 9.16 -4.17
C PHE A 209 24.76 8.96 -3.30
N VAL A 210 25.23 10.06 -2.71
CA VAL A 210 26.45 10.14 -1.91
C VAL A 210 26.62 8.88 -1.06
N ARG A 211 27.80 8.25 -1.14
CA ARG A 211 28.14 7.05 -0.35
C ARG A 211 27.80 7.33 1.12
N GLU A 212 27.23 6.36 1.85
CA GLU A 212 26.91 6.38 3.31
C GLU A 212 25.48 6.75 3.75
N HIS A 213 24.48 6.59 2.87
CA HIS A 213 23.10 7.03 3.14
C HIS A 213 22.06 5.92 2.98
N LYS A 214 21.19 5.63 3.96
CA LYS A 214 20.02 4.72 3.82
C LYS A 214 18.80 5.49 3.28
N TYR A 215 17.99 4.88 2.40
CA TYR A 215 16.71 5.48 1.99
C TYR A 215 15.57 4.89 2.80
N CYS A 216 14.78 5.77 3.43
CA CYS A 216 13.70 5.38 4.32
C CYS A 216 12.33 5.47 3.64
N GLU A 217 12.15 6.42 2.72
CA GLU A 217 10.90 6.57 1.99
C GLU A 217 11.10 7.13 0.59
N ILE A 218 10.25 6.70 -0.33
CA ILE A 218 10.12 7.27 -1.67
C ILE A 218 8.64 7.52 -1.98
N ALA A 219 8.36 8.61 -2.69
CA ALA A 219 7.05 8.98 -3.19
C ALA A 219 7.17 9.52 -4.62
N PHE A 220 6.26 9.10 -5.50
CA PHE A 220 6.22 9.59 -6.88
C PHE A 220 4.95 10.41 -7.08
N HIS A 221 5.10 11.69 -7.45
CA HIS A 221 3.98 12.60 -7.64
C HIS A 221 4.23 13.52 -8.83
N ASN A 222 3.26 13.64 -9.75
CA ASN A 222 3.33 14.50 -10.94
C ASN A 222 4.66 14.40 -11.70
N CYS A 223 5.15 13.18 -11.98
CA CYS A 223 6.43 12.91 -12.65
C CYS A 223 7.69 13.30 -11.87
N HIS A 224 7.56 13.69 -10.60
CA HIS A 224 8.66 13.99 -9.70
C HIS A 224 8.81 12.88 -8.67
N LEU A 225 10.07 12.51 -8.39
CA LEU A 225 10.40 11.57 -7.32
C LEU A 225 10.91 12.35 -6.11
N PHE A 226 10.34 12.06 -4.96
CA PHE A 226 10.80 12.51 -3.66
C PHE A 226 11.41 11.32 -2.92
N ALA A 227 12.56 11.53 -2.30
CA ALA A 227 13.23 10.50 -1.52
C ALA A 227 13.75 11.05 -0.20
N LEU A 228 13.38 10.37 0.88
CA LEU A 228 13.97 10.53 2.19
C LEU A 228 15.18 9.59 2.35
N CYS A 229 16.25 10.17 2.85
CA CYS A 229 17.53 9.53 3.09
C CYS A 229 17.95 9.80 4.56
N SER A 230 18.71 8.89 5.17
CA SER A 230 19.33 9.07 6.49
C SER A 230 20.81 8.70 6.45
N ASP A 231 21.66 9.48 7.11
CA ASP A 231 23.11 9.28 7.21
C ASP A 231 23.43 8.16 8.21
N HIS A 232 24.43 7.34 7.88
CA HIS A 232 24.88 6.23 8.73
C HIS A 232 25.87 6.65 9.84
N SER A 233 26.25 7.93 9.92
CA SER A 233 27.36 8.41 10.75
C SER A 233 26.98 8.64 12.22
N ALA A 234 26.43 7.62 12.90
CA ALA A 234 26.54 7.52 14.35
C ALA A 234 26.22 6.09 14.80
N SER A 235 27.24 5.35 15.20
CA SER A 235 27.13 4.15 16.03
C SER A 235 26.57 4.44 17.44
N HIS A 236 26.17 5.69 17.71
CA HIS A 236 25.54 6.17 18.94
C HIS A 236 24.43 7.17 18.59
N GLY A 237 23.23 6.69 18.22
CA GLY A 237 21.96 7.43 18.27
C GLY A 237 21.76 8.72 17.43
N GLY A 238 22.80 9.33 16.85
CA GLY A 238 22.75 10.67 16.23
C GLY A 238 22.83 10.68 14.70
N GLY A 239 21.99 9.92 14.00
CA GLY A 239 21.94 9.93 12.53
C GLY A 239 21.14 11.12 11.98
N VAL A 240 21.67 11.82 10.96
CA VAL A 240 21.00 12.96 10.31
C VAL A 240 20.08 12.50 9.18
N GLY A 241 18.85 12.99 9.11
CA GLY A 241 17.95 12.79 7.97
C GLY A 241 18.18 13.83 6.87
N ARG A 242 18.30 13.37 5.62
CA ARG A 242 18.40 14.19 4.42
C ARG A 242 17.20 13.94 3.51
N LEU A 243 16.59 15.00 3.03
CA LEU A 243 15.51 15.00 2.06
C LEU A 243 16.03 15.52 0.72
N ALA A 244 15.88 14.72 -0.32
CA ALA A 244 16.30 15.07 -1.67
C ALA A 244 15.14 14.82 -2.64
N PHE A 245 15.11 15.60 -3.72
CA PHE A 245 14.16 15.36 -4.80
C PHE A 245 14.86 15.27 -6.15
N TYR A 246 14.25 14.50 -7.02
CA TYR A 246 14.72 14.22 -8.36
C TYR A 246 13.61 14.52 -9.37
N LYS A 247 13.94 15.39 -10.34
CA LYS A 247 13.04 15.76 -11.43
C LYS A 247 13.31 14.88 -12.64
N HIS A 248 12.49 13.85 -12.84
CA HIS A 248 12.61 12.99 -14.00
C HIS A 248 12.19 13.74 -15.28
N GLY A 249 13.00 13.69 -16.33
CA GLY A 249 12.68 14.27 -17.65
C GLY A 249 12.97 15.77 -17.82
N GLY A 250 13.52 16.44 -16.80
CA GLY A 250 13.80 17.89 -16.83
C GLY A 250 15.16 18.29 -17.40
N GLY A 251 15.87 17.41 -18.12
CA GLY A 251 17.22 17.66 -18.65
C GLY A 251 18.34 17.66 -17.60
N ASN A 252 18.05 18.04 -16.35
CA ASN A 252 18.95 17.90 -15.22
C ASN A 252 18.78 16.52 -14.57
N THR A 253 19.86 15.73 -14.54
CA THR A 253 19.89 14.39 -13.93
C THR A 253 20.40 14.40 -12.48
N ALA A 254 20.71 15.58 -11.92
CA ALA A 254 21.23 15.71 -10.58
C ALA A 254 20.12 15.74 -9.51
N TRP A 255 20.37 15.11 -8.37
CA TRP A 255 19.57 15.27 -7.16
C TRP A 255 19.69 16.69 -6.63
N THR A 256 18.56 17.31 -6.30
CA THR A 256 18.56 18.58 -5.58
C THR A 256 18.35 18.29 -4.09
N LYS A 257 19.32 18.67 -3.28
CA LYS A 257 19.23 18.59 -1.82
C LYS A 257 18.41 19.78 -1.33
N LEU A 258 17.46 19.53 -0.44
CA LEU A 258 16.74 20.59 0.27
C LEU A 258 17.60 21.01 1.47
N ASP A 259 17.83 22.31 1.69
CA ASP A 259 18.72 22.81 2.75
C ASP A 259 18.34 22.26 4.14
N PHE A 260 19.35 21.71 4.84
CA PHE A 260 19.16 21.02 6.12
C PHE A 260 19.52 21.89 7.31
N VAL A 261 18.66 21.87 8.33
CA VAL A 261 19.12 22.03 9.72
C VAL A 261 19.67 20.67 10.14
N ARG A 262 20.94 20.62 10.58
CA ARG A 262 21.79 19.41 10.70
C ARG A 262 21.33 18.38 11.76
N GLU A 263 20.10 18.44 12.26
CA GLU A 263 19.72 17.76 13.52
C GLU A 263 18.48 16.86 13.43
N HIS A 264 17.71 16.88 12.34
CA HIS A 264 16.43 16.13 12.29
C HIS A 264 16.51 14.87 11.42
N LYS A 265 15.92 13.77 11.89
CA LYS A 265 15.74 12.51 11.15
C LYS A 265 14.31 12.41 10.65
N TYR A 266 14.10 12.37 9.34
CA TYR A 266 12.75 12.25 8.76
C TYR A 266 12.31 10.78 8.66
N CYS A 267 11.03 10.52 8.94
CA CYS A 267 10.45 9.18 8.91
C CYS A 267 9.31 9.04 7.88
N GLU A 268 8.57 10.11 7.57
CA GLU A 268 7.47 10.07 6.60
C GLU A 268 7.43 11.33 5.71
N ILE A 269 7.05 11.20 4.43
CA ILE A 269 6.76 12.30 3.52
C ILE A 269 5.40 12.16 2.83
N VAL A 270 4.70 13.29 2.74
CA VAL A 270 3.47 13.45 1.96
C VAL A 270 3.60 14.65 1.04
N PHE A 271 3.25 14.48 -0.23
CA PHE A 271 3.24 15.58 -1.20
C PHE A 271 1.81 15.93 -1.58
N HIS A 272 1.46 17.21 -1.45
CA HIS A 272 0.12 17.72 -1.73
C HIS A 272 0.15 19.19 -2.14
N ASN A 273 -0.59 19.59 -3.18
CA ASN A 273 -0.70 20.98 -3.66
C ASN A 273 0.64 21.72 -3.76
N CYS A 274 1.63 21.13 -4.44
CA CYS A 274 2.99 21.66 -4.58
C CYS A 274 3.80 21.78 -3.27
N HIS A 275 3.26 21.30 -2.15
CA HIS A 275 3.93 21.28 -0.87
C HIS A 275 4.37 19.86 -0.50
N LEU A 276 5.58 19.74 0.03
CA LEU A 276 6.09 18.52 0.61
C LEU A 276 6.11 18.66 2.13
N PHE A 277 5.38 17.79 2.80
CA PHE A 277 5.30 17.68 4.25
C PHE A 277 6.22 16.52 4.67
N ALA A 278 7.19 16.79 5.53
CA ALA A 278 8.14 15.81 6.01
C ALA A 278 8.05 15.71 7.54
N LEU A 279 7.65 14.54 8.04
CA LEU A 279 7.59 14.23 9.46
C LEU A 279 8.97 13.81 9.97
N CYS A 280 9.37 14.42 11.07
CA CYS A 280 10.61 14.15 11.78
C CYS A 280 10.38 13.13 12.91
N SER A 281 11.44 12.44 13.33
CA SER A 281 11.44 11.49 14.44
C SER A 281 11.21 12.14 15.80
N ASP A 282 11.48 13.44 15.91
CA ASP A 282 11.10 14.26 17.07
C ASP A 282 9.63 14.71 17.04
N HIS A 283 8.86 14.24 16.04
CA HIS A 283 7.46 14.57 15.78
C HIS A 283 7.19 15.99 15.26
N SER A 284 8.22 16.75 14.91
CA SER A 284 8.06 17.99 14.16
C SER A 284 7.70 17.72 12.69
N VAL A 285 7.08 18.68 12.01
CA VAL A 285 6.78 18.58 10.57
C VAL A 285 7.34 19.78 9.82
N HIS A 286 8.15 19.50 8.80
CA HIS A 286 8.72 20.51 7.92
C HIS A 286 7.96 20.57 6.61
N VAL A 287 7.65 21.79 6.15
CA VAL A 287 6.92 22.01 4.90
C VAL A 287 7.79 22.76 3.91
N TRP A 288 7.87 22.22 2.70
CA TRP A 288 8.59 22.79 1.57
C TRP A 288 7.61 23.13 0.45
N ASP A 289 7.60 24.38 0.01
CA ASP A 289 6.87 24.82 -1.19
C ASP A 289 7.77 24.66 -2.41
N PHE A 290 7.33 23.87 -3.39
CA PHE A 290 8.03 23.65 -4.66
C PHE A 290 7.57 24.61 -5.77
N GLY A 291 6.46 25.33 -5.56
CA GLY A 291 5.75 26.05 -6.59
C GLY A 291 5.34 25.15 -7.76
N GLU A 292 4.81 25.75 -8.83
CA GLU A 292 4.38 25.00 -10.02
C GLU A 292 5.56 24.51 -10.88
N THR A 293 6.73 25.16 -10.78
CA THR A 293 7.88 24.89 -11.64
C THR A 293 8.88 23.87 -11.07
N TYR A 294 8.80 23.60 -9.76
CA TYR A 294 9.68 22.67 -9.03
C TYR A 294 11.18 23.06 -9.06
N ASN A 295 11.52 24.27 -9.48
CA ASN A 295 12.91 24.67 -9.72
C ASN A 295 13.59 25.25 -8.47
N HIS A 296 12.84 25.84 -7.54
CA HIS A 296 13.36 26.54 -6.36
C HIS A 296 12.54 26.23 -5.11
N PRO A 297 12.59 24.99 -4.60
CA PRO A 297 11.86 24.65 -3.39
C PRO A 297 12.38 25.44 -2.19
N LYS A 298 11.46 25.88 -1.33
CA LYS A 298 11.78 26.68 -0.14
C LYS A 298 11.07 26.10 1.07
N LYS A 299 11.77 26.00 2.20
CA LYS A 299 11.14 25.68 3.48
C LYS A 299 10.24 26.85 3.87
N THR A 300 8.93 26.62 3.99
CA THR A 300 7.93 27.66 4.27
C THR A 300 7.34 27.57 5.68
N MET A 301 7.42 26.39 6.30
CA MET A 301 6.86 26.14 7.62
C MET A 301 7.65 25.08 8.39
N GLU A 302 7.65 25.24 9.71
CA GLU A 302 8.12 24.26 10.68
C GLU A 302 7.08 24.19 11.79
N LEU A 303 6.45 23.02 11.94
CA LEU A 303 5.45 22.74 12.95
C LEU A 303 6.13 21.99 14.08
N GLN A 304 6.07 22.56 15.27
CA GLN A 304 6.64 21.95 16.45
C GLN A 304 5.88 20.68 16.86
N PRO A 305 6.53 19.74 17.56
CA PRO A 305 5.88 18.55 18.10
C PRO A 305 4.67 18.92 18.95
N LEU A 306 3.59 18.16 18.84
CA LEU A 306 2.45 18.31 19.73
C LEU A 306 2.78 17.77 21.12
N MET A 307 2.21 18.36 22.17
CA MET A 307 2.15 17.67 23.45
C MET A 307 1.23 16.46 23.27
N ALA A 308 1.80 15.27 23.41
CA ALA A 308 1.07 14.03 23.20
C ALA A 308 -0.13 13.94 24.14
N GLN A 309 -1.27 13.53 23.60
CA GLN A 309 -2.44 13.24 24.42
C GLN A 309 -2.38 11.83 25.01
N MET A 310 -1.66 10.92 24.34
CA MET A 310 -1.37 9.61 24.90
C MET A 310 -0.22 9.69 25.89
N VAL A 311 -0.41 9.12 27.08
CA VAL A 311 0.65 8.96 28.09
C VAL A 311 0.98 7.48 28.21
N TYR A 312 2.11 7.07 27.63
CA TYR A 312 2.67 5.72 27.75
C TYR A 312 3.98 5.79 28.53
N GLY A 313 4.04 5.27 29.76
CA GLY A 313 5.28 5.05 30.52
C GLY A 313 6.39 6.10 30.30
N ASP A 314 7.61 5.64 30.03
CA ASP A 314 8.81 6.46 29.75
C ASP A 314 8.79 7.22 28.39
N GLY A 315 7.63 7.41 27.76
CA GLY A 315 7.46 8.26 26.57
C GLY A 315 7.84 7.62 25.21
N ASP A 316 8.42 6.42 25.19
CA ASP A 316 9.00 5.78 23.98
C ASP A 316 7.98 5.06 23.05
N GLY A 317 6.69 5.41 23.14
CA GLY A 317 5.61 4.66 22.47
C GLY A 317 4.82 5.43 21.40
N ILE A 318 4.84 6.75 21.41
CA ILE A 318 3.95 7.56 20.56
C ILE A 318 4.46 7.57 19.12
N ARG A 319 3.55 7.35 18.19
CA ARG A 319 3.78 7.39 16.75
C ARG A 319 2.87 8.42 16.13
N HIS A 320 3.39 9.11 15.12
CA HIS A 320 2.63 10.05 14.31
C HIS A 320 2.65 9.58 12.85
N ARG A 321 1.53 9.74 12.16
CA ARG A 321 1.39 9.45 10.72
C ARG A 321 0.81 10.64 9.98
N LEU A 322 1.46 11.05 8.91
CA LEU A 322 0.97 12.08 8.00
C LEU A 322 0.06 11.46 6.93
N VAL A 323 -1.10 12.06 6.74
CA VAL A 323 -2.08 11.58 5.75
C VAL A 323 -2.61 12.77 4.95
N GLU A 324 -2.55 12.68 3.62
CA GLU A 324 -3.35 13.53 2.75
C GLU A 324 -4.78 12.99 2.70
N SER A 325 -5.75 13.85 2.96
CA SER A 325 -7.17 13.49 2.97
C SER A 325 -8.02 14.63 2.42
N MET A 326 -8.54 14.43 1.21
CA MET A 326 -9.49 15.35 0.55
C MET A 326 -9.00 16.80 0.45
N GLY A 327 -7.72 17.02 0.19
CA GLY A 327 -7.17 18.38 0.12
C GLY A 327 -6.63 18.92 1.44
N GLU A 328 -6.73 18.15 2.52
CA GLU A 328 -6.25 18.52 3.85
C GLU A 328 -5.11 17.61 4.28
N ILE A 329 -4.25 18.14 5.15
CA ILE A 329 -3.19 17.35 5.79
C ILE A 329 -3.60 17.04 7.22
N LEU A 330 -3.66 15.76 7.52
CA LEU A 330 -3.97 15.22 8.84
C LEU A 330 -2.72 14.60 9.46
N LEU A 331 -2.59 14.75 10.76
CA LEU A 331 -1.60 14.06 11.59
C LEU A 331 -2.36 13.12 12.53
N VAL A 332 -2.12 11.83 12.41
CA VAL A 332 -2.71 10.81 13.28
C VAL A 332 -1.70 10.40 14.34
N GLU A 333 -1.99 10.70 15.59
CA GLU A 333 -1.24 10.26 16.77
C GLU A 333 -1.81 8.92 17.26
N HIS A 334 -0.93 7.95 17.49
CA HIS A 334 -1.30 6.65 18.04
C HIS A 334 -0.17 6.05 18.87
N GLY A 335 -0.52 5.13 19.77
CA GLY A 335 0.47 4.31 20.47
C GLY A 335 0.99 3.16 19.60
N PRO A 336 1.81 2.26 20.17
CA PRO A 336 2.14 1.03 19.49
C PRO A 336 0.85 0.25 19.22
N LEU A 337 0.62 -0.16 17.97
CA LEU A 337 -0.50 -1.04 17.60
C LEU A 337 -0.17 -2.50 17.99
N LEU A 338 0.24 -2.66 19.25
CA LEU A 338 0.69 -3.88 19.89
C LEU A 338 -0.06 -3.99 21.21
N TYR A 339 -0.99 -4.94 21.30
CA TYR A 339 -1.87 -5.05 22.46
C TYR A 339 -1.84 -6.47 23.05
N PRO A 340 -1.93 -6.60 24.39
CA PRO A 340 -2.05 -7.89 25.04
C PRO A 340 -3.43 -8.52 24.78
N SER A 341 -4.48 -7.70 24.72
CA SER A 341 -5.83 -8.11 24.35
C SER A 341 -6.55 -7.02 23.55
N TRP A 342 -7.44 -7.42 22.63
CA TRP A 342 -8.22 -6.48 21.80
C TRP A 342 -9.24 -5.69 22.62
N ASP A 343 -9.73 -6.26 23.73
CA ASP A 343 -10.79 -5.69 24.56
C ASP A 343 -10.27 -4.56 25.48
N GLU A 344 -8.95 -4.36 25.57
CA GLU A 344 -8.30 -3.30 26.36
C GLU A 344 -8.06 -2.00 25.56
N ILE A 345 -8.38 -1.98 24.26
CA ILE A 345 -8.17 -0.81 23.40
C ILE A 345 -9.27 0.23 23.66
N SER A 346 -8.98 1.26 24.46
CA SER A 346 -9.96 2.30 24.82
C SER A 346 -9.93 3.52 23.89
N VAL A 347 -8.77 4.13 23.64
CA VAL A 347 -8.62 5.29 22.73
C VAL A 347 -7.32 5.16 21.94
N PRO A 348 -7.32 4.46 20.79
CA PRO A 348 -6.10 4.18 20.05
C PRO A 348 -5.56 5.36 19.22
N PHE A 349 -6.38 6.39 18.94
CA PHE A 349 -6.02 7.45 18.01
C PHE A 349 -6.49 8.85 18.44
N TYR A 350 -5.62 9.84 18.21
CA TYR A 350 -5.97 11.26 18.12
C TYR A 350 -5.64 11.78 16.73
N VAL A 351 -6.46 12.70 16.23
CA VAL A 351 -6.25 13.29 14.89
C VAL A 351 -6.19 14.80 14.99
N TYR A 352 -5.25 15.37 14.25
CA TYR A 352 -5.07 16.79 14.12
C TYR A 352 -5.08 17.20 12.66
N LYS A 353 -5.75 18.30 12.35
CA LYS A 353 -5.76 18.93 11.03
C LYS A 353 -4.76 20.08 11.01
N LEU A 354 -3.99 20.19 9.93
CA LEU A 354 -3.13 21.35 9.73
C LEU A 354 -3.97 22.58 9.36
N ASN A 355 -3.92 23.61 10.20
CA ASN A 355 -4.32 24.95 9.82
C ASN A 355 -3.13 25.65 9.17
N PHE A 356 -3.16 25.74 7.85
CA PHE A 356 -2.03 26.27 7.06
C PHE A 356 -1.78 27.75 7.34
N ASP A 357 -2.84 28.55 7.49
CA ASP A 357 -2.76 29.99 7.74
C ASP A 357 -2.23 30.29 9.14
N ALA A 358 -2.75 29.57 10.15
CA ALA A 358 -2.34 29.72 11.54
C ALA A 358 -1.03 28.98 11.87
N LYS A 359 -0.49 28.18 10.93
CA LYS A 359 0.73 27.37 11.08
C LYS A 359 0.72 26.50 12.34
N ARG A 360 -0.40 25.82 12.59
CA ARG A 360 -0.57 24.97 13.78
C ARG A 360 -1.48 23.78 13.49
N TRP A 361 -1.33 22.77 14.33
CA TRP A 361 -2.23 21.62 14.38
C TRP A 361 -3.47 21.96 15.20
N GLU A 362 -4.64 21.61 14.69
CA GLU A 362 -5.92 21.76 15.36
C GLU A 362 -6.53 20.37 15.57
N LYS A 363 -6.76 19.99 16.82
CA LYS A 363 -7.38 18.70 17.14
C LYS A 363 -8.76 18.63 16.49
N VAL A 364 -9.07 17.49 15.87
CA VAL A 364 -10.40 17.20 15.33
C VAL A 364 -11.00 16.01 16.05
N ASP A 365 -12.28 16.09 16.36
CA ASP A 365 -13.03 15.01 17.03
C ASP A 365 -13.90 14.22 16.03
N SER A 366 -13.93 14.62 14.76
CA SER A 366 -14.68 14.00 13.68
C SER A 366 -13.87 14.08 12.38
N LEU A 367 -13.90 13.00 11.59
CA LEU A 367 -13.33 12.96 10.24
C LEU A 367 -14.40 13.23 9.16
N GLY A 368 -15.67 13.39 9.53
CA GLY A 368 -16.78 13.50 8.59
C GLY A 368 -16.87 12.29 7.67
N ASP A 369 -16.97 12.55 6.37
CA ASP A 369 -17.13 11.55 5.31
C ASP A 369 -15.82 10.83 4.94
N ARG A 370 -14.89 10.67 5.88
CA ARG A 370 -13.55 10.13 5.64
C ARG A 370 -13.31 8.84 6.41
N ALA A 371 -12.65 7.91 5.72
CA ALA A 371 -12.01 6.74 6.29
C ALA A 371 -10.50 6.84 6.09
N ILE A 372 -9.72 6.64 7.15
CA ILE A 372 -8.26 6.58 7.12
C ILE A 372 -7.82 5.13 7.26
N PHE A 373 -6.82 4.71 6.51
CA PHE A 373 -6.27 3.36 6.56
C PHE A 373 -4.81 3.41 6.99
N LEU A 374 -4.52 2.74 8.10
CA LEU A 374 -3.21 2.66 8.70
C LEU A 374 -2.73 1.20 8.69
N VAL A 375 -1.46 1.03 8.36
CA VAL A 375 -0.70 -0.20 8.59
C VAL A 375 0.64 0.25 9.14
N GLU A 376 1.16 -0.47 10.13
CA GLU A 376 2.51 -0.22 10.63
C GLU A 376 3.52 -0.20 9.45
N ASN A 377 4.50 0.70 9.49
CA ASN A 377 5.56 0.81 8.46
C ASN A 377 5.15 1.09 6.99
N LEU A 378 3.86 1.21 6.65
CA LEU A 378 3.39 1.60 5.30
C LEU A 378 2.75 2.99 5.27
N SER A 379 2.88 3.68 4.14
CA SER A 379 2.23 4.98 3.94
C SER A 379 0.72 4.88 4.17
N ALA A 380 0.18 5.81 4.95
CA ALA A 380 -1.24 5.90 5.19
C ALA A 380 -2.01 6.34 3.94
N MET A 381 -3.30 6.01 3.88
CA MET A 381 -4.19 6.49 2.82
C MET A 381 -5.53 6.91 3.40
N SER A 382 -6.26 7.77 2.68
CA SER A 382 -7.59 8.22 3.06
C SER A 382 -8.56 8.14 1.89
N LEU A 383 -9.82 7.80 2.17
CA LEU A 383 -10.90 7.65 1.19
C LEU A 383 -12.18 8.34 1.67
N SER A 384 -13.00 8.77 0.70
CA SER A 384 -14.34 9.31 0.95
C SER A 384 -15.36 8.19 1.13
N THR A 385 -16.03 8.16 2.28
CA THR A 385 -17.13 7.24 2.57
C THR A 385 -18.40 7.62 1.82
N HIS A 386 -18.59 8.89 1.45
CA HIS A 386 -19.68 9.28 0.55
C HIS A 386 -19.57 8.59 -0.82
N LYS A 387 -18.34 8.37 -1.31
CA LYS A 387 -18.11 7.63 -2.56
C LYS A 387 -18.10 6.10 -2.37
N LEU A 388 -17.97 5.64 -1.13
CA LEU A 388 -17.81 4.24 -0.72
C LEU A 388 -18.67 3.98 0.53
N PRO A 389 -20.00 3.89 0.38
CA PRO A 389 -20.94 3.87 1.51
C PRO A 389 -20.82 2.64 2.41
N GLU A 390 -20.09 1.61 1.98
CA GLU A 390 -19.69 0.46 2.79
C GLU A 390 -18.64 0.77 3.86
N LEU A 391 -17.90 1.88 3.71
CA LEU A 391 -16.95 2.32 4.70
C LEU A 391 -17.67 3.09 5.80
N GLU A 392 -17.32 2.83 7.06
CA GLU A 392 -17.86 3.59 8.17
C GLU A 392 -17.35 5.04 8.08
N GLU A 393 -18.22 6.03 8.16
CA GLU A 393 -17.81 7.42 8.32
C GLU A 393 -17.07 7.63 9.64
N ASN A 394 -16.32 8.74 9.75
CA ASN A 394 -15.58 9.07 10.95
C ASN A 394 -14.60 7.98 11.41
N SER A 395 -14.01 7.21 10.50
CA SER A 395 -13.33 5.96 10.88
C SER A 395 -11.85 5.90 10.53
N ILE A 396 -11.12 5.12 11.33
CA ILE A 396 -9.72 4.75 11.12
C ILE A 396 -9.66 3.21 11.11
N TYR A 397 -9.34 2.65 9.95
CA TYR A 397 -9.07 1.22 9.76
C TYR A 397 -7.60 0.95 10.03
N PHE A 398 -7.29 -0.03 10.88
CA PHE A 398 -5.92 -0.31 11.29
C PHE A 398 -5.68 -1.79 11.50
N THR A 399 -4.44 -2.21 11.32
CA THR A 399 -3.97 -3.54 11.70
C THR A 399 -3.16 -3.45 12.98
N ALA A 400 -3.50 -4.24 13.99
CA ALA A 400 -2.69 -4.37 15.21
C ALA A 400 -2.19 -5.80 15.37
N GLU A 401 -0.99 -5.94 15.94
CA GLU A 401 -0.46 -7.23 16.37
C GLU A 401 -0.91 -7.48 17.81
N VAL A 402 -1.39 -8.71 18.06
CA VAL A 402 -1.81 -9.15 19.39
C VAL A 402 -0.75 -10.10 19.90
N SER A 403 -0.05 -9.71 20.96
CA SER A 403 1.01 -10.50 21.58
C SER A 403 0.54 -11.00 22.93
N ASP A 404 0.28 -12.30 23.02
CA ASP A 404 -0.01 -12.96 24.30
C ASP A 404 1.29 -13.02 25.12
N SER A 405 1.43 -12.11 26.09
CA SER A 405 2.62 -11.99 26.95
C SER A 405 2.91 -13.24 27.81
N VAL A 406 2.10 -14.29 27.68
CA VAL A 406 2.19 -15.54 28.44
C VAL A 406 3.03 -16.61 27.74
N ARG A 407 3.48 -16.39 26.50
CA ARG A 407 4.31 -17.39 25.79
C ARG A 407 5.80 -17.22 26.08
N ASP A 408 6.34 -18.21 26.79
CA ASP A 408 7.75 -18.50 27.09
C ASP A 408 8.73 -17.93 26.04
N GLU A 409 9.82 -17.29 26.48
CA GLU A 409 10.86 -16.58 25.68
C GLU A 409 11.49 -17.43 24.56
N ARG A 410 11.11 -18.71 24.46
CA ARG A 410 11.51 -19.67 23.43
C ARG A 410 10.50 -19.83 22.27
N SER A 411 9.38 -19.08 22.23
CA SER A 411 8.37 -19.19 21.16
C SER A 411 8.05 -17.89 20.39
N CYS A 412 9.06 -17.11 20.04
CA CYS A 412 8.96 -15.86 19.26
C CYS A 412 8.44 -16.02 17.80
N ASP A 413 7.95 -17.20 17.42
CA ASP A 413 7.61 -17.57 16.03
C ASP A 413 6.09 -17.53 15.75
N PHE A 414 5.31 -16.83 16.56
CA PHE A 414 3.84 -16.88 16.49
C PHE A 414 3.19 -15.49 16.46
N PHE A 415 2.76 -15.06 15.28
CA PHE A 415 2.12 -13.76 15.01
C PHE A 415 0.61 -13.91 14.81
N GLU A 416 -0.20 -13.21 15.61
CA GLU A 416 -1.63 -12.98 15.39
C GLU A 416 -1.85 -11.49 15.12
N PHE A 417 -2.60 -11.16 14.06
CA PHE A 417 -2.99 -9.78 13.78
C PHE A 417 -4.51 -9.65 13.69
N HIS A 418 -4.99 -8.49 14.13
CA HIS A 418 -6.39 -8.11 14.11
C HIS A 418 -6.55 -6.89 13.21
N LEU A 419 -7.58 -6.91 12.38
CA LEU A 419 -8.05 -5.75 11.62
C LEU A 419 -9.18 -5.11 12.41
N GLY A 420 -8.98 -3.85 12.78
CA GLY A 420 -9.94 -3.03 13.49
C GLY A 420 -10.44 -1.86 12.67
N VAL A 421 -11.61 -1.37 13.06
CA VAL A 421 -12.10 -0.04 12.71
C VAL A 421 -12.37 0.72 14.00
N TYR A 422 -11.81 1.91 14.10
CA TYR A 422 -12.04 2.83 15.21
C TYR A 422 -12.83 4.03 14.71
N ASN A 423 -13.94 4.34 15.36
CA ASN A 423 -14.72 5.53 15.06
C ASN A 423 -14.25 6.69 15.95
N LEU A 424 -13.79 7.79 15.33
CA LEU A 424 -13.15 8.91 16.01
C LEU A 424 -14.12 9.68 16.91
N GLU A 425 -15.40 9.75 16.57
CA GLU A 425 -16.40 10.50 17.35
C GLU A 425 -16.86 9.69 18.57
N THR A 426 -17.29 8.45 18.34
CA THR A 426 -17.83 7.56 19.38
C THR A 426 -16.74 6.92 20.25
N LYS A 427 -15.47 6.96 19.79
CA LYS A 427 -14.31 6.30 20.41
C LYS A 427 -14.45 4.77 20.51
N VAL A 428 -15.33 4.18 19.69
CA VAL A 428 -15.56 2.72 19.69
C VAL A 428 -14.60 2.04 18.72
N VAL A 429 -14.00 0.95 19.17
CA VAL A 429 -13.22 0.01 18.35
C VAL A 429 -14.08 -1.21 18.03
N LYS A 430 -14.18 -1.59 16.76
CA LYS A 430 -14.79 -2.84 16.30
C LYS A 430 -13.74 -3.72 15.65
N SER A 431 -13.80 -5.02 15.92
CA SER A 431 -12.98 -6.02 15.25
C SER A 431 -13.68 -6.48 13.96
N LEU A 432 -13.01 -6.35 12.82
CA LEU A 432 -13.53 -6.77 11.51
C LEU A 432 -12.97 -8.13 11.08
N TYR A 433 -11.72 -8.41 11.42
CA TYR A 433 -11.09 -9.67 11.09
C TYR A 433 -10.04 -10.03 12.14
N LYS A 434 -10.01 -11.31 12.52
CA LYS A 434 -9.00 -11.90 13.40
C LYS A 434 -8.27 -12.97 12.61
N SER A 435 -6.94 -12.86 12.52
CA SER A 435 -6.17 -13.89 11.83
C SER A 435 -6.24 -15.20 12.61
N GLY A 436 -6.56 -16.31 11.92
CA GLY A 436 -6.41 -17.65 12.49
C GLY A 436 -4.96 -18.02 12.83
N LEU A 437 -4.76 -19.26 13.31
CA LEU A 437 -3.52 -19.85 13.87
C LEU A 437 -2.19 -19.13 13.55
N PRO A 438 -1.31 -18.99 14.56
CA PRO A 438 -0.16 -18.10 14.46
C PRO A 438 0.86 -18.56 13.39
N GLY A 439 1.31 -17.60 12.58
CA GLY A 439 2.37 -17.79 11.58
C GLY A 439 3.74 -17.30 12.08
N ASN A 440 4.81 -17.73 11.40
CA ASN A 440 6.19 -17.33 11.74
C ASN A 440 6.46 -15.87 11.31
N ARG A 441 7.01 -15.08 12.24
CA ARG A 441 7.35 -13.65 12.08
C ARG A 441 8.36 -13.39 10.95
N ASN A 442 9.23 -14.36 10.66
CA ASN A 442 10.25 -14.26 9.62
C ASN A 442 9.75 -14.57 8.19
N ASP A 443 8.52 -15.07 8.06
CA ASP A 443 8.08 -15.82 6.87
C ASP A 443 6.99 -15.11 6.06
N ASN A 444 6.63 -13.84 6.35
CA ASN A 444 5.49 -13.21 5.67
C ASN A 444 5.59 -11.68 5.50
N SER A 445 5.08 -11.23 4.36
CA SER A 445 4.79 -9.81 4.10
C SER A 445 3.81 -9.27 5.14
N GLU A 446 4.07 -8.06 5.65
CA GLU A 446 3.09 -7.31 6.45
C GLU A 446 1.76 -7.21 5.69
N PRO A 447 0.60 -7.09 6.38
CA PRO A 447 -0.66 -6.85 5.70
C PRO A 447 -0.58 -5.57 4.86
N VAL A 448 -0.92 -5.62 3.57
CA VAL A 448 -0.84 -4.45 2.67
C VAL A 448 -2.22 -4.06 2.20
N TRP A 449 -2.60 -2.80 2.41
CA TRP A 449 -3.77 -2.25 1.74
C TRP A 449 -3.51 -2.04 0.25
N ILE A 450 -4.45 -2.51 -0.55
CA ILE A 450 -4.51 -2.24 -1.98
C ILE A 450 -5.88 -1.64 -2.29
N VAL A 451 -5.89 -0.53 -3.02
CA VAL A 451 -7.11 -0.05 -3.67
C VAL A 451 -7.20 -0.72 -5.04
N PRO A 452 -8.16 -1.63 -5.25
CA PRO A 452 -8.40 -2.24 -6.54
C PRO A 452 -8.41 -1.23 -7.69
N ASN A 453 -7.73 -1.56 -8.78
CA ASN A 453 -7.93 -0.87 -10.05
C ASN A 453 -8.36 -1.88 -11.12
N PRO A 454 -9.64 -1.88 -11.52
CA PRO A 454 -10.17 -2.85 -12.47
C PRO A 454 -9.81 -2.55 -13.93
N GLN A 455 -9.19 -1.40 -14.21
CA GLN A 455 -8.73 -0.98 -15.54
C GLN A 455 -7.41 -1.64 -15.93
#